data_AF-A0A919I0D3-F1
#
_entry.id   AF-A0A919I0D3-F1
#
_cell.length_a   1.000
_cell.length_b   1.000
_cell.length_c   1.000
_cell.angle_alpha   90.00
_cell.angle_beta   90.00
_cell.angle_gamma   90.00
#
_symmetry.space_group_name_H-M   'P 1'
#
loop_
_entity.id
_entity.type
_entity.pdbx_description
1 polymer ?
#
loop_
_entity_poly.entity_id
_entity_poly.type
_entity_poly.pdbx_seq_one_letter_code
_entity_poly.pdbx_strand_id
1 'polypeptide(L)'
;MRPARAGGDRRSAGGRRYRAPVYPTAGRGAGEQHYQPGGKTALLRSGLPYPLALTLAFSAKESGFKACHPDVQAGVGFNDFTLAAIKEGNLRLRLSTVEYRLQWIQAGEYIITLCAP
;
A
#
# COMPACT_ATOMS: atom_id res chain seq x y z
N MET A 1 52.21 -20.41 -15.54
CA MET A 1 50.96 -20.97 -14.99
C MET A 1 50.23 -19.88 -14.19
N ARG A 2 48.96 -19.61 -14.49
CA ARG A 2 47.97 -19.01 -13.56
C ARG A 2 47.25 -20.18 -12.84
N PRO A 3 46.68 -20.05 -11.62
CA PRO A 3 45.74 -18.99 -11.15
C PRO A 3 46.00 -18.60 -9.65
N ALA A 4 45.19 -17.90 -8.84
CA ALA A 4 43.86 -17.32 -8.92
C ALA A 4 43.77 -16.10 -7.96
N ARG A 5 42.88 -15.14 -8.27
CA ARG A 5 42.47 -14.01 -7.42
C ARG A 5 41.69 -14.50 -6.20
N ALA A 6 41.88 -13.85 -5.06
CA ALA A 6 40.82 -13.67 -4.05
C ALA A 6 40.72 -12.17 -3.75
N GLY A 7 39.84 -11.50 -4.49
CA GLY A 7 39.43 -10.13 -4.19
C GLY A 7 38.50 -10.12 -2.99
N GLY A 8 38.66 -9.13 -2.12
CA GLY A 8 37.64 -8.80 -1.14
C GLY A 8 36.37 -8.29 -1.81
N ASP A 9 35.27 -8.34 -1.08
CA ASP A 9 34.53 -7.15 -0.60
C ASP A 9 33.03 -7.44 -0.45
N ARG A 10 32.49 -6.87 0.64
CA ARG A 10 31.10 -6.46 0.90
C ARG A 10 29.92 -7.41 0.58
N ARG A 11 29.27 -7.78 1.69
CA ARG A 11 27.82 -7.68 1.95
C ARG A 11 26.91 -7.86 0.72
N SER A 12 26.28 -9.02 0.62
CA SER A 12 24.99 -9.13 -0.08
C SER A 12 23.88 -9.30 0.94
N ALA A 13 23.42 -8.17 1.49
CA ALA A 13 22.08 -8.09 2.04
C ALA A 13 21.13 -8.20 0.84
N GLY A 14 20.39 -9.31 0.76
CA GLY A 14 19.38 -9.55 -0.27
C GLY A 14 18.25 -8.54 -0.16
N GLY A 15 18.46 -7.35 -0.72
CA GLY A 15 17.42 -6.35 -0.93
C GLY A 15 16.43 -6.88 -1.94
N ARG A 16 15.36 -7.53 -1.46
CA ARG A 16 14.18 -7.81 -2.29
C ARG A 16 13.61 -6.47 -2.70
N ARG A 17 13.77 -6.16 -3.99
CA ARG A 17 13.33 -4.91 -4.60
C ARG A 17 11.82 -4.79 -4.43
N TYR A 18 11.39 -3.77 -3.71
CA TYR A 18 10.01 -3.29 -3.75
C TYR A 18 9.65 -3.03 -5.22
N ARG A 19 8.70 -3.79 -5.77
CA ARG A 19 8.14 -3.49 -7.09
C ARG A 19 7.06 -2.44 -6.84
N ALA A 20 7.39 -1.18 -7.11
CA ALA A 20 6.43 -0.09 -7.00
C ALA A 20 5.13 -0.41 -7.76
N PRO A 21 3.95 -0.04 -7.23
CA PRO A 21 2.71 -0.18 -7.98
C PRO A 21 2.82 0.60 -9.29
N VAL A 22 2.45 -0.05 -10.39
CA VAL A 22 2.35 0.60 -11.69
C VAL A 22 1.15 1.55 -11.63
N TYR A 23 1.41 2.85 -11.66
CA TYR A 23 0.37 3.86 -11.80
C TYR A 23 -0.31 3.70 -13.17
N PRO A 24 -1.65 3.56 -13.24
CA PRO A 24 -2.32 3.63 -14.52
C PRO A 24 -2.24 5.07 -15.03
N THR A 25 -1.58 5.26 -16.17
CA THR A 25 -1.68 6.49 -16.96
C THR A 25 -3.14 6.71 -17.35
N ALA A 26 -3.59 7.96 -17.22
CA ALA A 26 -4.96 8.36 -17.48
C ALA A 26 -5.34 8.13 -18.96
N GLY A 27 -5.84 6.93 -19.26
CA GLY A 27 -6.30 6.53 -20.57
C GLY A 27 -7.30 5.39 -20.41
N ARG A 28 -8.60 5.73 -20.48
CA ARG A 28 -9.78 4.87 -20.59
C ARG A 28 -9.70 3.47 -19.92
N GLY A 29 -10.44 3.31 -18.81
CA GLY A 29 -10.98 2.00 -18.41
C GLY A 29 -10.40 1.34 -17.15
N ALA A 30 -9.52 2.01 -16.38
CA ALA A 30 -8.83 1.42 -15.23
C ALA A 30 -9.57 1.54 -13.87
N GLY A 31 -10.87 1.83 -13.86
CA GLY A 31 -11.60 2.15 -12.62
C GLY A 31 -12.18 0.95 -11.87
N GLU A 32 -12.23 -0.24 -12.47
CA GLU A 32 -13.19 -1.27 -12.04
C GLU A 32 -12.58 -2.55 -11.47
N GLN A 33 -11.28 -2.83 -11.70
CA GLN A 33 -10.79 -4.21 -11.58
C GLN A 33 -9.94 -4.54 -10.35
N HIS A 34 -9.55 -3.58 -9.51
CA HIS A 34 -8.65 -3.83 -8.36
C HIS A 34 -9.31 -3.66 -6.99
N TYR A 35 -10.63 -3.77 -6.93
CA TYR A 35 -11.36 -3.46 -5.72
C TYR A 35 -12.36 -4.56 -5.32
N GLN A 36 -12.11 -5.24 -4.19
CA GLN A 36 -13.09 -6.14 -3.58
C GLN A 36 -14.37 -5.38 -3.18
N PRO A 37 -15.58 -5.91 -3.41
CA PRO A 37 -16.84 -5.16 -3.31
C PRO A 37 -16.98 -4.28 -2.05
N GLY A 38 -16.45 -4.72 -0.90
CA GLY A 38 -16.52 -3.99 0.37
C GLY A 38 -15.89 -2.59 0.38
N GLY A 39 -14.77 -2.36 -0.30
CA GLY A 39 -14.17 -1.01 -0.25
C GLY A 39 -14.40 -0.15 -1.49
N LYS A 40 -15.02 -0.69 -2.56
CA LYS A 40 -15.62 0.15 -3.62
C LYS A 40 -16.72 0.99 -2.98
N THR A 41 -17.49 0.38 -2.08
CA THR A 41 -18.48 1.07 -1.24
C THR A 41 -17.84 2.10 -0.31
N ALA A 42 -16.72 1.79 0.36
CA ALA A 42 -16.05 2.74 1.26
C ALA A 42 -15.43 3.94 0.51
N LEU A 43 -14.90 3.73 -0.71
CA LEU A 43 -14.45 4.81 -1.59
C LEU A 43 -15.60 5.75 -1.96
N LEU A 44 -16.72 5.20 -2.43
CA LEU A 44 -17.89 5.98 -2.86
C LEU A 44 -18.56 6.72 -1.71
N ARG A 45 -18.47 6.19 -0.48
CA ARG A 45 -19.04 6.80 0.74
C ARG A 45 -18.08 7.74 1.48
N SER A 46 -16.84 7.91 1.01
CA SER A 46 -15.82 8.69 1.70
C SER A 46 -16.12 10.20 1.76
N GLY A 47 -16.96 10.72 0.84
CA GLY A 47 -17.20 12.16 0.67
C GLY A 47 -16.05 12.91 -0.01
N LEU A 48 -14.95 12.22 -0.35
CA LEU A 48 -13.81 12.78 -1.07
C LEU A 48 -14.02 12.68 -2.58
N PRO A 49 -13.39 13.57 -3.38
CA PRO A 49 -13.30 13.38 -4.81
C PRO A 49 -12.73 11.99 -5.14
N TYR A 50 -13.34 11.28 -6.08
CA TYR A 50 -12.98 9.89 -6.38
C TYR A 50 -11.46 9.68 -6.64
N PRO A 51 -10.76 10.55 -7.40
CA PRO A 51 -9.31 10.42 -7.56
C PRO A 51 -8.53 10.52 -6.24
N LEU A 52 -8.97 11.40 -5.34
CA LEU A 52 -8.35 11.56 -4.02
C LEU A 52 -8.60 10.33 -3.14
N ALA A 53 -9.84 9.83 -3.13
CA ALA A 53 -10.21 8.62 -2.40
C ALA A 53 -9.39 7.41 -2.88
N LEU A 54 -9.17 7.28 -4.19
CA LEU A 54 -8.30 6.25 -4.76
C LEU A 54 -6.87 6.38 -4.26
N THR A 55 -6.26 7.56 -4.41
CA THR A 55 -4.89 7.83 -3.93
C THR A 55 -4.74 7.52 -2.44
N LEU A 56 -5.72 7.93 -1.64
CA LEU A 56 -5.76 7.63 -0.21
C LEU A 56 -5.84 6.12 0.06
N ALA A 57 -6.68 5.37 -0.65
CA ALA A 57 -6.78 3.93 -0.47
C ALA A 57 -5.49 3.20 -0.86
N PHE A 58 -4.80 3.62 -1.91
CA PHE A 58 -3.49 3.09 -2.28
C PHE A 58 -2.44 3.39 -1.22
N SER A 59 -2.30 4.65 -0.82
CA SER A 59 -1.35 5.09 0.21
C SER A 59 -1.57 4.35 1.53
N ALA A 60 -2.83 4.21 1.95
CA ALA A 60 -3.20 3.50 3.17
C ALA A 60 -2.82 2.02 3.13
N LYS A 61 -3.07 1.34 2.01
CA LYS A 61 -2.66 -0.06 1.83
C LYS A 61 -1.15 -0.24 1.89
N GLU A 62 -0.38 0.68 1.29
CA GLU A 62 1.07 0.65 1.42
C GLU A 62 1.54 0.86 2.86
N SER A 63 0.94 1.81 3.58
CA SER A 63 1.28 2.11 4.97
C SER A 63 0.94 0.93 5.89
N GLY A 64 -0.22 0.30 5.69
CA GLY A 64 -0.61 -0.94 6.40
C GLY A 64 0.33 -2.11 6.11
N PHE A 65 0.74 -2.30 4.85
CA PHE A 65 1.74 -3.32 4.50
C PHE A 65 3.09 -3.06 5.18
N LYS A 66 3.58 -1.81 5.18
CA LYS A 66 4.83 -1.42 5.84
C LYS A 66 4.79 -1.63 7.37
N ALA A 67 3.61 -1.52 7.98
CA ALA A 67 3.41 -1.76 9.41
C ALA A 67 3.28 -3.25 9.79
N CYS A 68 3.06 -4.15 8.82
CA CYS A 68 2.97 -5.58 9.11
C CYS A 68 4.31 -6.17 9.56
N HIS A 69 4.27 -7.20 10.41
CA HIS A 69 5.45 -8.00 10.72
C HIS A 69 6.04 -8.61 9.42
N PRO A 70 7.37 -8.73 9.27
CA PRO A 70 7.99 -9.27 8.05
C PRO A 70 7.45 -10.63 7.59
N ASP A 71 7.08 -11.50 8.54
CA ASP A 71 6.49 -12.80 8.23
C ASP A 71 5.10 -12.69 7.60
N VAL A 72 4.31 -11.69 8.03
CA VAL A 72 3.02 -11.38 7.40
C VAL A 72 3.25 -10.79 6.02
N GLN A 73 4.21 -9.87 5.86
CA GLN A 73 4.55 -9.26 4.56
C GLN A 73 4.93 -10.29 3.49
N ALA A 74 5.51 -11.43 3.87
CA ALA A 74 5.89 -12.49 2.93
C ALA A 74 4.69 -13.23 2.32
N GLY A 75 3.53 -13.22 3.00
CA GLY A 75 2.34 -13.96 2.60
C GLY A 75 1.16 -13.10 2.14
N VAL A 76 1.28 -11.77 2.19
CA VAL A 76 0.17 -10.85 1.87
C VAL A 76 0.54 -9.90 0.74
N GLY A 77 -0.43 -9.62 -0.11
CA GLY A 77 -0.36 -8.67 -1.19
C GLY A 77 -1.39 -7.55 -1.06
N PHE A 78 -1.37 -6.65 -2.03
CA PHE A 78 -2.22 -5.45 -2.04
C PHE A 78 -3.74 -5.75 -1.98
N ASN A 79 -4.16 -6.87 -2.57
CA ASN A 79 -5.57 -7.28 -2.66
C ASN A 79 -6.10 -7.94 -1.37
N ASP A 80 -5.22 -8.35 -0.47
CA ASP A 80 -5.61 -8.94 0.82
C ASP A 80 -6.06 -7.88 1.83
N PHE A 81 -5.64 -6.64 1.62
CA PHE A 81 -6.13 -5.51 2.38
C PHE A 81 -7.47 -5.01 1.84
N THR A 82 -8.45 -4.92 2.73
CA THR A 82 -9.77 -4.34 2.45
C THR A 82 -9.94 -3.04 3.22
N LEU A 83 -10.37 -1.99 2.53
CA LEU A 83 -10.74 -0.73 3.18
C LEU A 83 -12.11 -0.91 3.83
N ALA A 84 -12.16 -0.79 5.16
CA ALA A 84 -13.39 -0.94 5.92
C ALA A 84 -14.14 0.39 6.04
N ALA A 85 -13.41 1.50 6.21
CA ALA A 85 -14.00 2.84 6.32
C ALA A 85 -12.97 3.93 5.99
N ILE A 86 -13.44 5.01 5.38
CA ILE A 86 -12.73 6.29 5.29
C ILE A 86 -13.56 7.34 6.02
N LYS A 87 -12.93 8.11 6.89
CA LYS A 87 -13.47 9.29 7.55
C LYS A 87 -12.42 10.40 7.51
N GLU A 88 -12.81 11.63 7.80
CA GLU A 88 -11.86 12.73 7.93
C GLU A 88 -10.79 12.40 9.00
N GLY A 89 -9.52 12.53 8.63
CA GLY A 89 -8.37 12.24 9.49
C GLY A 89 -8.11 10.75 9.79
N ASN A 90 -9.08 9.86 9.58
CA ASN A 90 -8.99 8.45 9.97
C ASN A 90 -9.43 7.47 8.88
N LEU A 91 -8.72 6.35 8.78
CA LEU A 91 -9.02 5.29 7.83
C LEU A 91 -8.87 3.93 8.53
N ARG A 92 -9.77 3.00 8.22
CA ARG A 92 -9.73 1.62 8.72
C ARG A 92 -9.42 0.66 7.57
N LEU A 93 -8.36 -0.10 7.75
CA LEU A 93 -7.92 -1.14 6.83
C LEU A 93 -8.03 -2.49 7.54
N ARG A 94 -8.39 -3.53 6.81
CA ARG A 94 -8.52 -4.88 7.36
C ARG A 94 -7.68 -5.86 6.54
N LEU A 95 -6.96 -6.72 7.25
CA LEU A 95 -6.23 -7.85 6.69
C LEU A 95 -6.67 -9.10 7.44
N SER A 96 -7.39 -10.00 6.77
CA SER A 96 -8.03 -11.15 7.42
C SER A 96 -8.90 -10.73 8.62
N THR A 97 -8.53 -11.10 9.85
CA THR A 97 -9.22 -10.75 11.11
C THR A 97 -8.64 -9.52 11.80
N VAL A 98 -7.52 -8.97 11.32
CA VAL A 98 -6.83 -7.83 11.93
C VAL A 98 -7.33 -6.52 11.34
N GLU A 99 -7.67 -5.55 12.19
CA GLU A 99 -8.01 -4.18 11.81
C GLU A 99 -6.83 -3.25 12.12
N TYR A 100 -6.39 -2.49 11.11
CA TYR A 100 -5.42 -1.43 11.22
C TYR A 100 -6.13 -0.08 11.21
N ARG A 101 -5.76 0.79 12.15
CA ARG A 101 -6.24 2.17 12.21
C ARG A 101 -5.15 3.09 11.71
N LEU A 102 -5.46 3.82 10.65
CA LEU A 102 -4.55 4.75 10.03
C LEU A 102 -5.01 6.18 10.28
N GLN A 103 -4.04 7.05 10.53
CA GLN A 103 -4.24 8.49 10.42
C GLN A 103 -3.89 8.92 9.00
N TRP A 104 -4.60 9.91 8.48
CA TRP A 104 -4.25 10.49 7.19
C TRP A 104 -4.51 11.99 7.17
N ILE A 105 -3.71 12.70 6.37
CA ILE A 105 -3.90 14.12 6.10
C ILE A 105 -3.74 14.37 4.60
N GLN A 106 -4.42 15.41 4.13
CA GLN A 106 -4.15 16.02 2.83
C GLN A 106 -3.32 17.29 3.04
N ALA A 107 -2.15 17.35 2.40
CA ALA A 107 -1.26 18.50 2.42
C ALA A 107 -1.08 19.02 0.99
N GLY A 108 -1.96 19.93 0.56
CA GLY A 108 -2.07 20.34 -0.84
C GLY A 108 -2.48 19.14 -1.71
N GLU A 109 -1.62 18.80 -2.68
CA GLU A 109 -1.81 17.67 -3.59
C GLU A 109 -1.32 16.33 -3.02
N TYR A 110 -0.70 16.33 -1.83
CA TYR A 110 -0.13 15.13 -1.22
C TYR A 110 -1.09 14.48 -0.23
N ILE A 111 -1.18 13.15 -0.29
CA ILE A 111 -1.82 12.34 0.75
C ILE A 111 -0.74 11.65 1.58
N ILE A 112 -0.75 11.92 2.88
CA ILE A 112 0.13 11.29 3.85
C ILE A 112 -0.69 10.33 4.69
N THR A 113 -0.28 9.06 4.77
CA THR A 113 -0.93 8.04 5.58
C THR A 113 0.05 7.44 6.59
N LEU A 114 -0.40 7.31 7.83
CA LEU A 114 0.38 6.74 8.92
C LEU A 114 -0.38 5.57 9.53
N CYS A 115 0.18 4.37 9.39
CA CYS A 115 -0.25 3.18 10.12
C CYS A 115 0.72 2.93 11.27
N ALA A 116 0.22 2.96 12.50
CA ALA A 116 0.99 2.48 13.64
C ALA A 116 0.88 0.94 13.72
N PRO A 117 1.96 0.23 14.07
CA PRO A 117 1.92 -1.20 14.35
C PRO A 117 1.12 -1.55 15.61
#